data_AF-A0A3P7PHK6-F1
#
_entry.id   AF-A0A3P7PHK6-F1
#
_cell.length_a   1.000
_cell.length_b   1.000
_cell.length_c   1.000
_cell.angle_alpha   90.00
_cell.angle_beta   90.00
_cell.angle_gamma   90.00
#
_symmetry.space_group_name_H-M   'P 1'
#
loop_
_entity.id
_entity.type
_entity.pdbx_description
1 polymer ?
#
loop_
_entity_poly.entity_id
_entity_poly.type
_entity_poly.pdbx_seq_one_letter_code
_entity_poly.pdbx_strand_id
1 'polypeptide(L)' 'MTMKAGEVVTNINKFHEDWWEGRIGDRFGMFPAAYVAEADTA' A
#
# COMPACT_ATOMS: atom_id res chain seq x y z
N MET A 1 0.49 -5.60 8.74
CA MET A 1 0.90 -6.25 7.47
C MET A 1 2.40 -6.07 7.29
N THR A 2 3.13 -7.05 6.75
CA THR A 2 4.58 -6.92 6.48
C THR A 2 4.76 -6.63 5.00
N MET A 3 5.44 -5.54 4.68
CA MET A 3 5.74 -5.14 3.30
C MET A 3 7.25 -5.13 3.10
N LYS A 4 7.68 -5.44 1.88
CA LYS A 4 9.07 -5.30 1.44
C LYS A 4 9.16 -4.30 0.28
N ALA A 5 10.32 -3.65 0.16
CA ALA A 5 10.58 -2.78 -0.97
C ALA A 5 10.43 -3.55 -2.30
N GLY A 6 9.72 -2.94 -3.25
CA GLY A 6 9.41 -3.55 -4.55
C GLY A 6 8.09 -4.32 -4.61
N GLU A 7 7.38 -4.52 -3.48
CA GLU A 7 6.03 -5.09 -3.51
C GLU A 7 4.99 -4.04 -3.94
N VAL A 8 4.09 -4.43 -4.84
CA VAL A 8 3.00 -3.57 -5.32
C VAL A 8 1.77 -3.77 -4.44
N VAL A 9 1.26 -2.67 -3.90
CA VAL A 9 0.00 -2.66 -3.16
C VAL A 9 -1.13 -2.28 -4.12
N THR A 10 -2.20 -3.06 -4.10
CA THR A 10 -3.40 -2.87 -4.93
C THR A 10 -4.62 -2.67 -4.05
N ASN A 11 -5.72 -2.19 -4.63
CA ASN A 11 -6.97 -1.93 -3.90
C ASN A 11 -6.77 -0.99 -2.69
N ILE A 12 -6.11 0.15 -2.92
CA ILE A 12 -5.77 1.13 -1.89
C ILE A 12 -7.02 1.90 -1.45
N ASN A 13 -7.26 1.97 -0.14
CA ASN A 13 -8.19 2.90 0.48
C ASN A 13 -7.43 3.95 1.31
N LYS A 14 -7.52 5.21 0.88
CA LYS A 14 -6.83 6.37 1.50
C LYS A 14 -7.78 7.09 2.48
N PHE A 15 -8.22 6.37 3.52
CA PHE A 15 -9.19 6.91 4.49
C PHE A 15 -8.54 7.81 5.56
N HIS A 16 -7.21 7.76 5.70
CA HIS A 16 -6.41 8.58 6.61
C HIS A 16 -5.17 9.11 5.89
N GLU A 17 -4.62 10.23 6.36
CA GLU A 17 -3.43 10.86 5.76
C GLU A 17 -2.18 9.97 5.89
N ASP A 18 -1.88 9.51 7.11
CA ASP A 18 -0.69 8.70 7.39
C ASP A 18 -0.87 7.19 7.17
N TRP A 19 -2.10 6.67 7.19
CA TRP A 19 -2.37 5.23 7.18
C TRP A 19 -3.33 4.89 6.06
N TRP A 20 -2.88 4.06 5.14
CA TRP A 20 -3.72 3.54 4.07
C TRP A 20 -3.98 2.06 4.31
N GLU A 21 -5.08 1.59 3.76
CA GLU A 21 -5.41 0.17 3.72
C GLU A 21 -5.26 -0.35 2.29
N GLY A 22 -4.82 -1.59 2.12
CA GLY A 22 -4.69 -2.18 0.79
C GLY A 22 -4.29 -3.64 0.81
N ARG A 23 -4.09 -4.18 -0.39
CA ARG A 23 -3.83 -5.60 -0.63
C ARG A 23 -2.46 -5.82 -1.28
N ILE A 24 -1.70 -6.78 -0.75
CA ILE A 24 -0.41 -7.24 -1.28
C ILE A 24 -0.52 -8.74 -1.52
N GLY A 25 -0.60 -9.13 -2.80
CA GLY A 25 -0.94 -10.51 -3.18
C GLY A 25 -2.27 -10.94 -2.55
N ASP A 26 -2.23 -11.89 -1.62
CA ASP A 26 -3.41 -12.39 -0.90
C ASP A 26 -3.62 -11.79 0.50
N ARG A 27 -2.74 -10.88 0.91
CA ARG A 27 -2.77 -10.27 2.24
C ARG A 27 -3.42 -8.90 2.16
N PHE A 28 -4.29 -8.59 3.11
CA PHE A 28 -4.94 -7.29 3.23
C PHE A 28 -4.66 -6.66 4.59
N GLY A 29 -4.50 -5.34 4.62
CA GLY A 29 -4.41 -4.59 5.88
C GLY A 29 -3.82 -3.20 5.73
N MET A 30 -3.57 -2.57 6.87
CA MET A 30 -3.08 -1.20 6.94
C MET A 30 -1.55 -1.11 6.91
N PHE A 31 -1.05 -0.03 6.32
CA PHE A 31 0.36 0.33 6.24
C PHE A 31 0.53 1.85 6.17
N PRO A 32 1.70 2.40 6.56
CA PRO A 32 1.92 3.83 6.54
C PRO A 32 2.10 4.33 5.11
N ALA A 33 1.41 5.41 4.77
CA ALA A 33 1.45 6.06 3.46
C ALA A 33 2.86 6.53 3.08
N ALA A 34 3.67 6.90 4.08
CA ALA A 34 5.04 7.39 3.89
C ALA A 34 6.01 6.36 3.24
N TYR A 35 5.65 5.07 3.20
CA TYR A 35 6.49 4.01 2.62
C TYR A 35 6.02 3.53 1.23
N VAL A 36 5.00 4.16 0.66
CA VAL A 36 4.51 3.82 -0.68
C VAL A 36 4.59 5.02 -1.62
N ALA A 37 4.82 4.73 -2.90
CA ALA A 37 4.81 5.71 -3.97
C ALA A 37 3.85 5.24 -5.06
N GLU A 38 3.30 6.17 -5.84
CA GLU A 38 2.47 5.83 -6.99
C GLU A 38 3.34 5.09 -8.01
N ALA A 39 2.90 3.89 -8.40
CA ALA A 39 3.56 3.12 -9.44
C ALA A 39 3.27 3.82 -10.77
N ASP A 40 4.25 4.57 -11.27
CA ASP A 40 4.21 5.18 -12.60
C ASP A 40 3.94 4.08 -13.65
N THR A 41 2.75 4.13 -14.25
CA THR A 41 2.40 3.27 -15.38
C THR A 41 2.72 4.07 -16.63
N ALA A 42 3.93 3.88 -17.15
CA ALA A 42 4.34 4.39 -18.45
C ALA A 42 3.51 3.78 -19.58
#